data_AF-A0A0D7AM31-F1
#
_entry.id   AF-A0A0D7AM31-F1
#
_cell.length_a   1.000
_cell.length_b   1.000
_cell.length_c   1.000
_cell.angle_alpha   90.00
_cell.angle_beta   90.00
_cell.angle_gamma   90.00
#
_symmetry.space_group_name_H-M   'P 1'
#
loop_
_entity.id
_entity.type
_entity.pdbx_description
1 polymer ?
#
loop_
_entity_poly.entity_id
_entity_poly.type
_entity_poly.pdbx_seq_one_letter_code
_entity_poly.pdbx_strand_id
1 'polypeptide(L)'
;FEGKPSVWTGKIIMPLDASMSQEASVVTRQIAGHSMAHDSLLWRTLFPSDVLRIDGRVPVESSAKYLAQMRMNESKELIGVAFSMASEHDTAFQMITELLIGKNRHGLIFPWGQHPKDTSPGRELYIIPLLSSDPVPDYVQLLDSFRLPHSRSCNFLIGVFVLNKGKLNLPIPGAAAAPGLPPPALVPPLAPMPYPNMSIPNAPPQATPIPWSDTSVGAPP
;
A
#
# COMPACT_ATOMS: atom_id res chain seq x y z
N PHE A 1 -5.79 27.05 -2.34
CA PHE A 1 -5.35 25.66 -2.19
C PHE A 1 -4.03 25.41 -2.90
N GLU A 2 -3.92 25.79 -4.19
CA GLU A 2 -2.70 25.64 -4.99
C GLU A 2 -1.45 26.35 -4.41
N GLY A 3 -1.64 27.45 -3.67
CA GLY A 3 -0.56 28.12 -2.94
C GLY A 3 -0.08 27.43 -1.65
N LYS A 4 -0.65 26.27 -1.26
CA LYS A 4 -0.12 25.46 -0.15
C LYS A 4 1.16 24.73 -0.59
N PRO A 5 2.12 24.51 0.32
CA PRO A 5 3.34 23.80 0.01
C PRO A 5 3.04 22.36 -0.44
N SER A 6 3.78 21.89 -1.44
CA SER A 6 3.77 20.50 -1.84
C SER A 6 4.47 19.65 -0.77
N VAL A 7 3.96 18.44 -0.57
CA VAL A 7 4.52 17.48 0.40
C VAL A 7 5.28 16.34 -0.29
N TRP A 8 4.97 16.10 -1.55
CA TRP A 8 5.61 15.10 -2.39
C TRP A 8 5.40 15.44 -3.87
N THR A 9 6.38 15.07 -4.69
CA THR A 9 6.32 15.13 -6.15
C THR A 9 6.83 13.80 -6.67
N GLY A 10 6.18 13.27 -7.69
CA GLY A 10 6.58 12.01 -8.29
C GLY A 10 5.64 11.63 -9.42
N LYS A 11 5.51 10.32 -9.65
CA LYS A 11 4.79 9.77 -10.80
C LYS A 11 3.70 8.82 -10.35
N ILE A 12 2.54 8.86 -10.99
CA ILE A 12 1.50 7.84 -10.85
C ILE A 12 1.47 7.04 -12.14
N ILE A 13 1.60 5.72 -12.01
CA ILE A 13 1.58 4.79 -13.15
C ILE A 13 0.34 3.91 -13.07
N MET A 14 -0.38 3.79 -14.18
CA MET A 14 -1.43 2.80 -14.34
C MET A 14 -1.09 1.83 -15.48
N PRO A 15 -0.81 0.56 -15.18
CA PRO A 15 -0.61 -0.47 -16.20
C PRO A 15 -1.98 -0.84 -16.78
N LEU A 16 -2.26 -0.39 -18.01
CA LEU A 16 -3.53 -0.64 -18.68
C LEU A 16 -3.54 -1.96 -19.45
N ASP A 17 -2.41 -2.25 -20.11
CA ASP A 17 -1.97 -3.53 -20.70
C ASP A 17 -0.51 -3.32 -21.15
N ALA A 18 0.23 -4.40 -21.47
CA ALA A 18 1.70 -4.41 -21.63
C ALA A 18 2.29 -3.41 -22.67
N SER A 19 1.48 -2.76 -23.51
CA SER A 19 1.95 -1.88 -24.58
C SER A 19 1.92 -0.37 -24.26
N MET A 20 1.14 0.10 -23.28
CA MET A 20 1.01 1.53 -22.97
C MET A 20 0.75 1.76 -21.47
N SER A 21 1.82 1.83 -20.67
CA SER A 21 1.70 2.31 -19.28
C SER A 21 1.54 3.83 -19.28
N GLN A 22 0.47 4.32 -18.66
CA GLN A 22 0.25 5.76 -18.49
C GLN A 22 1.07 6.22 -17.28
N GLU A 23 1.94 7.20 -17.48
CA GLU A 23 2.80 7.76 -16.45
C GLU A 23 2.52 9.26 -16.31
N ALA A 24 1.86 9.64 -15.24
CA ALA A 24 1.50 11.02 -14.95
C ALA A 24 2.43 11.61 -13.89
N SER A 25 3.04 12.75 -14.18
CA SER A 25 3.84 13.51 -13.22
C SER A 25 2.92 14.37 -12.35
N VAL A 26 3.02 14.23 -11.03
CA VAL A 26 2.08 14.84 -10.09
C VAL A 26 2.77 15.57 -8.96
N VAL A 27 2.10 16.60 -8.46
CA VAL A 27 2.44 17.33 -7.24
C VAL A 27 1.35 17.06 -6.21
N THR A 28 1.77 16.79 -4.97
CA THR A 28 0.86 16.35 -3.90
C THR A 28 0.78 17.37 -2.79
N ARG A 29 -0.43 17.58 -2.28
CA ARG A 29 -0.71 18.43 -1.12
C ARG A 29 -1.61 17.70 -0.14
N GLN A 30 -1.38 17.87 1.16
CA GLN A 30 -2.26 17.32 2.17
C GLN A 30 -3.62 18.04 2.16
N ILE A 31 -4.70 17.26 2.23
CA ILE A 31 -6.08 17.76 2.31
C ILE A 31 -6.84 17.26 3.54
N ALA A 32 -6.41 16.20 4.21
CA ALA A 32 -7.09 15.68 5.40
C ALA A 32 -6.16 14.87 6.30
N GLY A 33 -6.65 14.49 7.47
CA GLY A 33 -5.94 13.77 8.52
C GLY A 33 -5.18 14.71 9.47
N HIS A 34 -4.32 14.13 10.33
CA HIS A 34 -3.46 14.90 11.21
C HIS A 34 -2.45 15.74 10.41
N SER A 35 -2.30 17.01 10.78
CA SER A 35 -1.45 17.96 10.05
C SER A 35 0.03 17.59 10.19
N MET A 36 0.72 17.39 9.07
CA MET A 36 2.16 17.18 9.04
C MET A 36 2.85 18.39 8.42
N ALA A 37 4.05 18.74 8.92
CA ALA A 37 4.89 19.73 8.26
C ALA A 37 5.24 19.26 6.84
N HIS A 38 5.30 20.18 5.88
CA HIS A 38 5.50 19.87 4.46
C HIS A 38 6.86 19.25 4.15
N ASP A 39 7.86 19.58 4.96
CA ASP A 39 9.24 19.07 4.94
C ASP A 39 9.45 17.87 5.87
N SER A 40 8.39 17.38 6.51
CA SER A 40 8.46 16.25 7.45
C SER A 40 8.95 14.97 6.77
N LEU A 41 9.85 14.25 7.44
CA LEU A 41 10.31 12.93 6.99
C LEU A 41 9.19 11.88 7.00
N LEU A 42 8.06 12.12 7.68
CA LEU A 42 6.89 11.23 7.64
C LEU A 42 6.34 11.06 6.23
N TRP A 43 6.48 12.07 5.36
CA TRP A 43 6.10 11.96 3.96
C TRP A 43 6.91 10.91 3.21
N ARG A 44 8.18 10.69 3.60
CA ARG A 44 9.00 9.60 3.04
C ARG A 44 8.54 8.22 3.51
N THR A 45 7.91 8.14 4.69
CA THR A 45 7.28 6.90 5.17
C THR A 45 5.99 6.59 4.38
N LEU A 46 5.20 7.62 4.04
CA LEU A 46 3.98 7.48 3.23
C LEU A 46 4.26 7.25 1.75
N PHE A 47 5.28 7.91 1.21
CA PHE A 47 5.74 7.80 -0.16
C PHE A 47 7.17 7.23 -0.19
N PRO A 48 7.32 5.91 -0.01
CA PRO A 48 8.64 5.25 0.02
C PRO A 48 9.34 5.22 -1.35
N SER A 49 8.61 5.51 -2.44
CA SER A 49 9.13 5.65 -3.79
C SER A 49 8.59 6.95 -4.42
N ASP A 50 9.32 7.46 -5.41
CA ASP A 50 8.91 8.52 -6.33
C ASP A 50 7.89 8.04 -7.38
N VAL A 51 7.60 6.73 -7.44
CA VAL A 51 6.63 6.12 -8.34
C VAL A 51 5.53 5.41 -7.55
N LEU A 52 4.30 5.77 -7.84
CA LEU A 52 3.09 5.18 -7.27
C LEU A 52 2.37 4.37 -8.36
N ARG A 53 2.38 3.05 -8.23
CA ARG A 53 1.78 2.15 -9.20
C ARG A 53 0.38 1.72 -8.77
N ILE A 54 -0.61 1.93 -9.62
CA ILE A 54 -1.99 1.44 -9.42
C ILE A 54 -2.03 -0.03 -9.80
N ASP A 55 -1.86 -0.90 -8.80
CA ASP A 55 -1.84 -2.36 -8.96
C ASP A 55 -3.25 -2.98 -8.87
N GLY A 56 -4.20 -2.30 -8.23
CA GLY A 56 -5.56 -2.78 -8.06
C GLY A 56 -6.60 -1.75 -8.50
N ARG A 57 -7.82 -2.24 -8.77
CA ARG A 57 -8.99 -1.40 -9.05
C ARG A 57 -10.20 -1.96 -8.32
N VAL A 58 -10.88 -1.11 -7.57
CA VAL A 58 -12.01 -1.53 -6.72
C VAL A 58 -13.26 -0.75 -7.11
N PRO A 59 -14.46 -1.34 -7.01
CA PRO A 59 -15.70 -0.59 -7.24
C PRO A 59 -15.81 0.63 -6.32
N VAL A 60 -16.35 1.73 -6.85
CA VAL A 60 -16.53 3.00 -6.13
C VAL A 60 -17.34 2.79 -4.84
N GLU A 61 -18.46 2.08 -4.92
CA GLU A 61 -19.34 1.85 -3.76
C GLU A 61 -18.64 1.06 -2.65
N SER A 62 -17.90 0.00 -3.00
CA SER A 62 -17.19 -0.83 -2.03
C SER A 62 -16.11 -0.04 -1.29
N SER A 63 -15.35 0.78 -2.02
CA SER A 63 -14.30 1.62 -1.43
C SER A 63 -14.85 2.79 -0.65
N ALA A 64 -15.92 3.44 -1.11
CA ALA A 64 -16.59 4.50 -0.37
C ALA A 64 -17.08 4.00 0.99
N LYS A 65 -17.76 2.84 1.01
CA LYS A 65 -18.22 2.19 2.25
C LYS A 65 -17.06 1.83 3.17
N TYR A 66 -16.00 1.23 2.62
CA TYR A 66 -14.82 0.85 3.40
C TYR A 66 -14.11 2.06 4.02
N LEU A 67 -13.88 3.14 3.25
CA LEU A 67 -13.22 4.35 3.76
C LEU A 67 -14.06 5.02 4.86
N ALA A 68 -15.38 5.07 4.70
CA ALA A 68 -16.28 5.57 5.74
C ALA A 68 -16.21 4.72 7.03
N GLN A 69 -16.10 3.39 6.90
CA GLN A 69 -15.92 2.49 8.04
C GLN A 69 -14.54 2.65 8.70
N MET A 70 -13.46 2.80 7.92
CA MET A 70 -12.12 3.00 8.46
C MET A 70 -11.99 4.32 9.22
N ARG A 71 -12.71 5.36 8.79
CA ARG A 71 -12.80 6.63 9.52
C ARG A 71 -13.42 6.47 10.92
N MET A 72 -14.38 5.57 11.08
CA MET A 72 -15.03 5.28 12.36
C MET A 72 -14.23 4.30 13.24
N ASN A 73 -13.15 3.72 12.71
CA ASN A 73 -12.34 2.76 13.43
C ASN A 73 -11.23 3.46 14.23
N GLU A 74 -11.32 3.41 15.56
CA GLU A 74 -10.36 4.06 16.46
C GLU A 74 -8.92 3.53 16.36
N SER A 75 -8.74 2.31 15.83
CA SER A 75 -7.42 1.72 15.58
C SER A 75 -6.80 2.15 14.24
N LYS A 76 -7.55 2.89 13.42
CA LYS A 76 -7.13 3.37 12.11
C LYS A 76 -6.97 4.88 12.11
N GLU A 77 -6.17 5.34 11.17
CA GLU A 77 -5.98 6.75 10.87
C GLU A 77 -6.00 6.92 9.35
N LEU A 78 -6.70 7.95 8.88
CA LEU A 78 -6.79 8.28 7.46
C LEU A 78 -6.07 9.58 7.16
N ILE A 79 -5.13 9.55 6.22
CA ILE A 79 -4.45 10.74 5.70
C ILE A 79 -4.91 10.97 4.26
N GLY A 80 -5.51 12.12 4.01
CA GLY A 80 -5.96 12.53 2.69
C GLY A 80 -4.95 13.45 2.01
N VAL A 81 -4.65 13.17 0.75
CA VAL A 81 -3.83 14.01 -0.13
C VAL A 81 -4.56 14.27 -1.44
N ALA A 82 -4.22 15.37 -2.12
CA ALA A 82 -4.67 15.62 -3.49
C ALA A 82 -3.45 15.70 -4.40
N PHE A 83 -3.49 14.90 -5.46
CA PHE A 83 -2.56 14.91 -6.58
C PHE A 83 -3.11 15.85 -7.66
N SER A 84 -2.33 16.84 -8.05
CA SER A 84 -2.56 17.68 -9.22
C SER A 84 -1.49 17.41 -10.26
N MET A 85 -1.80 17.67 -11.54
CA MET A 85 -0.81 17.60 -12.62
C MET A 85 0.40 18.50 -12.31
N ALA A 86 1.60 18.02 -12.57
CA ALA A 86 2.82 18.82 -12.48
C ALA A 86 2.97 19.77 -13.68
N SER A 87 2.38 19.42 -14.82
CA SER A 87 2.37 20.18 -16.06
C SER A 87 0.97 20.18 -16.67
N GLU A 88 0.52 21.32 -17.21
CA GLU A 88 -0.81 21.45 -17.83
C GLU A 88 -0.97 20.58 -19.10
N HIS A 89 0.13 20.10 -19.66
CA HIS A 89 0.13 19.25 -20.86
C HIS A 89 0.20 17.75 -20.54
N ASP A 90 0.05 17.35 -19.27
CA ASP A 90 0.10 15.94 -18.88
C ASP A 90 -1.20 15.21 -19.24
N THR A 91 -1.25 14.69 -20.47
CA THR A 91 -2.39 13.90 -20.96
C THR A 91 -2.56 12.57 -20.22
N ALA A 92 -1.49 12.02 -19.63
CA ALA A 92 -1.54 10.74 -18.93
C ALA A 92 -2.36 10.85 -17.65
N PHE A 93 -2.28 11.98 -16.94
CA PHE A 93 -3.12 12.24 -15.76
C PHE A 93 -4.61 12.22 -16.11
N GLN A 94 -4.97 12.86 -17.23
CA GLN A 94 -6.35 12.88 -17.71
C GLN A 94 -6.82 11.50 -18.15
N MET A 95 -5.99 10.74 -18.88
CA MET A 95 -6.29 9.36 -19.26
C MET A 95 -6.52 8.44 -18.05
N ILE A 96 -5.68 8.55 -17.01
CA ILE A 96 -5.86 7.82 -15.75
C ILE A 96 -7.21 8.18 -15.11
N THR A 97 -7.53 9.47 -15.04
CA THR A 97 -8.77 9.97 -14.44
C THR A 97 -10.00 9.44 -15.19
N GLU A 98 -10.02 9.61 -16.51
CA GLU A 98 -11.12 9.16 -17.38
C GLU A 98 -11.32 7.64 -17.32
N LEU A 99 -10.22 6.87 -17.24
CA LEU A 99 -10.34 5.42 -17.17
C LEU A 99 -10.94 4.93 -15.85
N LEU A 100 -10.55 5.53 -14.72
CA LEU A 100 -11.12 5.21 -13.42
C LEU A 100 -12.62 5.55 -13.36
N ILE A 101 -12.99 6.74 -13.84
CA ILE A 101 -14.39 7.18 -13.91
C ILE A 101 -15.18 6.28 -14.86
N GLY A 102 -14.69 6.08 -16.09
CA GLY A 102 -15.38 5.31 -17.13
C GLY A 102 -15.57 3.83 -16.78
N LYS A 103 -14.72 3.27 -15.92
CA LYS A 103 -14.87 1.91 -15.38
C LYS A 103 -15.61 1.85 -14.04
N ASN A 104 -16.02 2.99 -13.49
CA ASN A 104 -16.62 3.12 -12.16
C ASN A 104 -15.78 2.45 -11.06
N ARG A 105 -14.48 2.78 -11.02
CA ARG A 105 -13.52 2.19 -10.08
C ARG A 105 -12.61 3.26 -9.46
N HIS A 106 -12.19 3.02 -8.23
CA HIS A 106 -11.04 3.68 -7.64
C HIS A 106 -9.77 2.85 -7.88
N GLY A 107 -8.64 3.55 -7.99
CA GLY A 107 -7.33 2.92 -8.02
C GLY A 107 -6.92 2.46 -6.63
N LEU A 108 -6.13 1.39 -6.56
CA LEU A 108 -5.56 0.86 -5.33
C LEU A 108 -4.05 0.71 -5.50
N ILE A 109 -3.31 1.33 -4.60
CA ILE A 109 -1.85 1.32 -4.54
C ILE A 109 -1.45 0.66 -3.22
N PHE A 110 -0.34 -0.09 -3.24
CA PHE A 110 0.24 -0.72 -2.07
C PHE A 110 1.65 -0.18 -1.82
N PRO A 111 1.78 0.99 -1.17
CA PRO A 111 3.07 1.69 -1.04
C PRO A 111 4.16 0.84 -0.37
N TRP A 112 3.75 -0.09 0.50
CA TRP A 112 4.64 -0.97 1.26
C TRP A 112 4.58 -2.43 0.79
N GLY A 113 4.09 -2.67 -0.43
CA GLY A 113 3.87 -3.99 -1.01
C GLY A 113 2.52 -4.61 -0.62
N GLN A 114 2.13 -5.67 -1.34
CA GLN A 114 0.85 -6.39 -1.17
C GLN A 114 0.72 -7.02 0.24
N HIS A 115 1.85 -7.43 0.81
CA HIS A 115 1.98 -8.02 2.13
C HIS A 115 2.97 -7.18 2.96
N PRO A 116 2.52 -6.01 3.47
CA PRO A 116 3.39 -5.14 4.26
C PRO A 116 3.81 -5.82 5.56
N LYS A 117 5.00 -5.48 6.07
CA LYS A 117 5.49 -5.95 7.38
C LYS A 117 4.68 -5.30 8.50
N ASP A 118 4.70 -5.89 9.70
CA ASP A 118 4.04 -5.33 10.90
C ASP A 118 4.58 -3.96 11.35
N THR A 119 5.74 -3.59 10.83
CA THR A 119 6.39 -2.28 11.02
C THR A 119 5.87 -1.22 10.05
N SER A 120 5.16 -1.59 8.98
CA SER A 120 4.59 -0.64 8.03
C SER A 120 3.46 0.17 8.66
N PRO A 121 3.34 1.46 8.33
CA PRO A 121 2.33 2.33 8.94
C PRO A 121 0.91 1.98 8.49
N GLY A 122 0.75 1.30 7.36
CA GLY A 122 -0.55 0.95 6.79
C GLY A 122 -0.43 -0.14 5.74
N ARG A 123 -1.49 -0.28 4.95
CA ARG A 123 -1.56 -1.30 3.89
C ARG A 123 -1.69 -0.73 2.49
N GLU A 124 -2.56 0.26 2.34
CA GLU A 124 -3.07 0.64 1.03
C GLU A 124 -3.33 2.15 0.94
N LEU A 125 -3.32 2.62 -0.30
CA LEU A 125 -3.63 3.97 -0.72
C LEU A 125 -4.71 3.89 -1.81
N TYR A 126 -5.87 4.50 -1.54
CA TYR A 126 -6.95 4.62 -2.51
C TYR A 126 -6.74 5.86 -3.37
N ILE A 127 -6.97 5.73 -4.69
CA ILE A 127 -6.91 6.81 -5.67
C ILE A 127 -8.31 7.05 -6.22
N ILE A 128 -8.89 8.20 -5.89
CA ILE A 128 -10.26 8.58 -6.22
C ILE A 128 -10.20 9.73 -7.24
N PRO A 129 -10.66 9.53 -8.49
CA PRO A 129 -10.72 10.61 -9.46
C PRO A 129 -11.76 11.65 -9.04
N LEU A 130 -11.44 12.93 -9.19
CA LEU A 130 -12.31 14.05 -8.86
C LEU A 130 -12.20 15.11 -9.96
N LEU A 131 -13.25 15.26 -10.77
CA LEU A 131 -13.33 16.33 -11.75
C LEU A 131 -13.48 17.70 -11.06
N SER A 132 -13.03 18.76 -11.70
CA SER A 132 -13.19 20.14 -11.19
C SER A 132 -14.66 20.55 -11.03
N SER A 133 -15.53 20.01 -11.89
CA SER A 133 -16.98 20.25 -11.91
C SER A 133 -17.77 19.52 -10.83
N ASP A 134 -17.27 18.38 -10.37
CA ASP A 134 -18.05 17.46 -9.54
C ASP A 134 -18.03 17.87 -8.07
N PRO A 135 -19.02 17.54 -7.25
CA PRO A 135 -18.88 17.72 -5.80
C PRO A 135 -17.82 16.77 -5.24
N VAL A 136 -17.17 17.17 -4.14
CA VAL A 136 -16.32 16.24 -3.39
C VAL A 136 -17.22 15.16 -2.79
N PRO A 137 -16.89 13.85 -2.92
CA PRO A 137 -17.69 12.79 -2.33
C PRO A 137 -17.81 12.91 -0.81
N ASP A 138 -18.99 12.64 -0.25
CA ASP A 138 -19.29 12.83 1.17
C ASP A 138 -18.30 12.10 2.09
N TYR A 139 -17.95 10.85 1.76
CA TYR A 139 -16.99 10.07 2.55
C TYR A 139 -15.57 10.66 2.57
N VAL A 140 -15.22 11.49 1.59
CA VAL A 140 -13.95 12.25 1.56
C VAL A 140 -14.08 13.55 2.38
N GLN A 141 -15.21 14.25 2.28
CA GLN A 141 -15.47 15.45 3.10
C GLN A 141 -15.51 15.14 4.59
N LEU A 142 -15.95 13.92 4.93
CA LEU A 142 -16.00 13.39 6.29
C LEU A 142 -14.63 13.03 6.85
N LEU A 143 -13.54 13.07 6.08
CA LEU A 143 -12.21 12.88 6.63
C LEU A 143 -11.86 14.00 7.61
N ASP A 144 -11.12 13.65 8.66
CA ASP A 144 -10.80 14.62 9.71
C ASP A 144 -9.94 15.75 9.15
N SER A 145 -10.19 16.98 9.60
CA SER A 145 -9.46 18.18 9.13
C SER A 145 -9.43 18.33 7.60
N PHE A 146 -10.53 18.02 6.90
CA PHE A 146 -10.65 18.16 5.46
C PHE A 146 -10.50 19.63 4.99
N ARG A 147 -9.70 19.86 3.93
CA ARG A 147 -9.28 21.20 3.44
C ARG A 147 -9.11 21.27 1.91
N LEU A 148 -10.02 20.69 1.12
CA LEU A 148 -10.13 20.95 -0.32
C LEU A 148 -11.27 21.94 -0.60
N PRO A 149 -11.09 22.96 -1.46
CA PRO A 149 -12.15 23.90 -1.79
C PRO A 149 -13.25 23.26 -2.66
N HIS A 150 -14.48 23.77 -2.51
CA HIS A 150 -15.62 23.35 -3.33
C HIS A 150 -15.43 23.71 -4.81
N SER A 151 -14.99 24.94 -5.09
CA SER A 151 -14.63 25.37 -6.44
C SER A 151 -13.17 25.04 -6.74
N ARG A 152 -12.93 24.40 -7.88
CA ARG A 152 -11.60 23.94 -8.30
C ARG A 152 -11.34 24.35 -9.75
N SER A 153 -10.11 24.77 -10.01
CA SER A 153 -9.57 25.16 -11.32
C SER A 153 -9.20 23.96 -12.19
N CYS A 154 -8.87 22.82 -11.57
CA CYS A 154 -8.38 21.63 -12.24
C CYS A 154 -8.94 20.34 -11.62
N ASN A 155 -8.76 19.24 -12.36
CA ASN A 155 -9.08 17.89 -11.89
C ASN A 155 -8.03 17.42 -10.88
N PHE A 156 -8.43 16.57 -9.95
CA PHE A 156 -7.56 15.97 -8.95
C PHE A 156 -7.70 14.45 -8.95
N LEU A 157 -6.63 13.77 -8.54
CA LEU A 157 -6.74 12.43 -7.97
C LEU A 157 -6.61 12.58 -6.46
N ILE A 158 -7.61 12.16 -5.71
CA ILE A 158 -7.57 12.18 -4.25
C ILE A 158 -6.95 10.88 -3.76
N GLY A 159 -5.85 11.00 -3.02
CA GLY A 159 -5.22 9.90 -2.32
C GLY A 159 -5.75 9.78 -0.89
N VAL A 160 -6.16 8.59 -0.47
CA VAL A 160 -6.49 8.31 0.94
C VAL A 160 -5.65 7.14 1.44
N PHE A 161 -4.69 7.42 2.30
CA PHE A 161 -3.91 6.40 3.01
C PHE A 161 -4.74 5.82 4.14
N VAL A 162 -4.75 4.49 4.25
CA VAL A 162 -5.34 3.77 5.38
C VAL A 162 -4.21 3.25 6.27
N LEU A 163 -4.05 3.89 7.43
CA LEU A 163 -2.95 3.65 8.36
C LEU A 163 -3.46 2.98 9.65
N ASN A 164 -2.55 2.29 10.31
CA ASN A 164 -2.70 1.86 11.69
C ASN A 164 -2.29 3.02 12.60
N LYS A 165 -3.17 3.38 13.54
CA LYS A 165 -2.91 4.50 14.45
C LYS A 165 -1.63 4.28 15.26
N GLY A 166 -0.80 5.31 15.36
CA GLY A 166 0.47 5.27 16.10
C GLY A 166 1.62 4.52 15.40
N LYS A 167 1.43 4.05 14.16
CA LYS A 167 2.49 3.38 13.38
C LYS A 167 3.18 4.31 12.37
N LEU A 168 2.62 5.49 12.10
CA LEU A 168 3.28 6.50 11.26
C LEU A 168 4.38 7.19 12.06
N ASN A 169 5.57 6.61 12.04
CA ASN A 169 6.75 7.11 12.72
C ASN A 169 7.82 7.57 11.71
N LEU A 170 8.78 8.35 12.21
CA LEU A 170 9.91 8.79 11.41
C LEU A 170 10.68 7.57 10.87
N PRO A 171 11.17 7.59 9.62
CA PRO A 171 12.05 6.56 9.13
C PRO A 171 13.29 6.50 10.04
N ILE A 172 13.57 5.35 10.65
CA ILE A 172 14.80 5.15 11.43
C ILE A 172 15.96 5.14 10.44
N PRO A 173 16.88 6.12 10.46
CA PRO A 173 18.06 6.08 9.61
C PRO A 173 18.95 4.93 10.12
N GLY A 174 19.17 3.89 9.31
CA GLY A 174 20.20 2.89 9.63
C GLY A 174 19.81 1.41 9.65
N ALA A 175 18.72 0.98 9.01
CA ALA A 175 18.64 -0.42 8.58
C ALA A 175 19.50 -0.66 7.32
N ALA A 176 20.74 -0.18 7.32
CA ALA A 176 21.77 -0.79 6.50
C ALA A 176 21.92 -2.22 7.03
N ALA A 177 21.92 -3.21 6.16
CA ALA A 177 22.38 -4.54 6.52
C ALA A 177 23.70 -4.36 7.29
N ALA A 178 23.74 -4.81 8.55
CA ALA A 178 25.01 -4.90 9.26
C ALA A 178 26.00 -5.57 8.28
N PRO A 179 27.22 -5.03 8.09
CA PRO A 179 28.25 -5.76 7.37
C PRO A 179 28.32 -7.12 8.04
N GLY A 180 28.03 -8.18 7.28
CA GLY A 180 28.05 -9.53 7.82
C GLY A 180 29.36 -9.68 8.59
N LEU A 181 29.25 -9.95 9.88
CA LEU A 181 30.41 -10.42 10.63
C LEU A 181 30.98 -11.58 9.82
N PRO A 182 32.29 -11.59 9.52
CA PRO A 182 32.88 -12.72 8.84
C PRO A 182 32.52 -13.98 9.62
N PRO A 183 32.13 -15.08 8.94
CA PRO A 183 31.80 -16.32 9.63
C PRO A 183 32.98 -16.68 10.55
N PRO A 184 32.71 -17.12 11.79
CA PRO A 184 33.77 -17.58 12.67
C PRO A 184 34.57 -18.66 11.94
N ALA A 185 35.90 -18.49 11.91
CA ALA A 185 36.81 -19.45 11.31
C ALA A 185 36.53 -20.85 11.89
N LEU A 186 36.33 -21.81 11.00
CA LEU A 186 36.21 -23.23 11.34
C LEU A 186 37.53 -23.66 12.02
N VAL A 187 37.49 -23.82 13.34
CA VAL A 187 38.54 -24.54 14.07
C VAL A 187 38.62 -25.98 13.55
N PRO A 188 39.83 -26.53 13.33
CA PRO A 188 39.97 -27.92 12.90
C PRO A 188 39.37 -28.87 13.95
N PRO A 189 38.74 -29.99 13.54
CA PRO A 189 38.19 -30.94 14.48
C PRO A 189 39.32 -31.62 15.26
N LEU A 190 39.25 -31.51 16.58
CA LEU A 190 40.02 -32.35 17.51
C LEU A 190 39.52 -33.79 17.41
N ALA A 191 40.46 -34.73 17.37
CA ALA A 191 40.21 -36.16 17.22
C ALA A 191 39.25 -36.71 18.29
N PRO A 192 38.38 -37.67 17.95
CA PRO A 192 37.42 -38.25 18.89
C PRO A 192 38.10 -39.14 19.92
N MET A 193 37.84 -38.87 21.20
CA MET A 193 38.10 -39.78 22.31
C MET A 193 37.02 -40.89 22.33
N PRO A 194 37.36 -42.14 22.68
CA PRO A 194 36.38 -43.22 22.75
C PRO A 194 35.55 -43.11 24.04
N TYR A 195 34.23 -42.98 23.89
CA TYR A 195 33.29 -43.13 25.00
C TYR A 195 32.73 -44.57 25.04
N PRO A 196 32.53 -45.15 26.23
CA PRO A 196 31.92 -46.46 26.38
C PRO A 196 30.41 -46.42 26.07
N ASN A 197 30.00 -47.40 25.27
CA ASN A 197 28.67 -47.66 24.76
C ASN A 197 27.65 -47.96 25.88
N MET A 198 26.69 -47.06 26.13
CA MET A 198 25.47 -47.38 26.89
C MET A 198 24.29 -47.47 25.92
N SER A 199 23.73 -48.67 25.82
CA SER A 199 22.60 -49.03 24.97
C SER A 199 21.29 -48.49 25.57
N ILE A 200 20.53 -47.71 24.79
CA ILE A 200 19.16 -47.30 25.12
C ILE A 200 18.17 -48.13 24.29
N PRO A 201 17.09 -48.68 24.86
CA PRO A 201 16.14 -49.52 24.14
C PRO A 201 15.19 -48.75 23.22
N ASN A 202 14.91 -49.38 22.08
CA ASN A 202 13.96 -49.09 21.01
C ASN A 202 12.62 -48.47 21.43
N ALA A 203 12.18 -47.46 20.68
CA ALA A 203 10.77 -47.02 20.61
C ALA A 203 10.10 -47.58 19.33
N PRO A 204 8.78 -47.90 19.36
CA PRO A 204 8.07 -48.58 18.28
C PRO A 204 7.69 -47.67 17.07
N PRO A 205 7.42 -48.29 15.89
CA PRO A 205 7.36 -47.61 14.60
C PRO A 205 6.05 -46.87 14.27
N GLN A 206 6.20 -45.90 13.36
CA GLN A 206 5.16 -45.02 12.80
C GLN A 206 4.09 -45.77 11.99
N ALA A 207 2.85 -45.29 12.11
CA ALA A 207 1.71 -45.70 11.30
C ALA A 207 1.82 -45.17 9.86
N THR A 208 1.45 -46.02 8.90
CA THR A 208 1.35 -45.76 7.46
C THR A 208 0.13 -44.87 7.11
N PRO A 209 0.21 -44.06 6.03
CA PRO A 209 -0.95 -43.33 5.53
C PRO A 209 -1.84 -44.20 4.62
N ILE A 210 -3.15 -43.95 4.69
CA ILE A 210 -4.23 -44.64 3.96
C ILE A 210 -4.39 -44.00 2.56
N PRO A 211 -4.49 -44.79 1.47
CA PRO A 211 -4.79 -44.27 0.13
C PRO A 211 -6.30 -43.98 -0.03
N TRP A 212 -6.63 -42.86 -0.66
CA TRP A 212 -8.01 -42.49 -0.98
C TRP A 212 -8.46 -43.20 -2.26
N SER A 213 -9.60 -43.90 -2.16
CA SER A 213 -10.26 -44.56 -3.28
C SER A 213 -11.12 -43.57 -4.06
N ASP A 214 -10.89 -43.57 -5.37
CA ASP A 214 -11.75 -43.01 -6.41
C ASP A 214 -13.15 -43.66 -6.37
N THR A 215 -14.23 -42.89 -6.49
CA THR A 215 -15.53 -43.44 -6.86
C THR A 215 -16.31 -42.44 -7.71
N SER A 216 -16.57 -42.89 -8.93
CA SER A 216 -17.27 -42.23 -10.01
C SER A 216 -18.79 -42.28 -9.87
N VAL A 217 -19.45 -41.24 -10.40
CA VAL A 217 -20.73 -41.26 -11.15
C VAL A 217 -22.02 -41.65 -10.40
N GLY A 218 -22.96 -40.70 -10.39
CA GLY A 218 -24.39 -40.95 -10.17
C GLY A 218 -25.22 -39.68 -10.44
N ALA A 219 -25.77 -39.56 -11.64
CA ALA A 219 -26.81 -38.58 -11.99
C ALA A 219 -28.21 -39.12 -11.64
N PRO A 220 -29.18 -38.24 -11.33
CA PRO A 220 -30.59 -38.61 -11.47
C PRO A 220 -31.42 -37.54 -12.22
N PRO A 221 -32.70 -37.86 -12.54
CA PRO A 221 -33.43 -37.38 -13.72
C PRO A 221 -34.12 -36.01 -13.59
#